data_AF-A0A838FFC4-F1
#
_entry.id   AF-A0A838FFC4-F1
#
_cell.length_a   1.000
_cell.length_b   1.000
_cell.length_c   1.000
_cell.angle_alpha   90.00
_cell.angle_beta   90.00
_cell.angle_gamma   90.00
#
_symmetry.space_group_name_H-M   'P 1'
#
loop_
_entity.id
_entity.type
_entity.pdbx_description
1 polymer ?
#
loop_
_entity_poly.entity_id
_entity_poly.type
_entity_poly.pdbx_seq_one_letter_code
_entity_poly.pdbx_strand_id
1 'polypeptide(L)'
;VIRKRSLEEIFGKLKKSGPGNHKTVFSGEGEEFTTDSRPFVFGDSVDRINVTSSIRNAQINHGVDDFNLTEDDLEIQERELKTHTSTILMIDISHSMILYGEDRITPAKKVAMALAELITTKFPKDTLDIIVFGDDAWKVEIRDLPYLQVGPYHTNTCAGLDLAMELLRRKKTNNKQIFMITDGKPSCLKENGKYYKNSFGLDRKIVNKTLNKAAQCKRMNIPITTFMIAEDPYLQQFVREFTQTNSGKAFYASPDNVGTFLFEDFVRNRRMHVR
;
A
#
# COMPACT_ATOMS: atom_id res chain seq x y z
N VAL A 1 -8.84 4.05 21.17
CA VAL A 1 -7.77 3.04 21.35
C VAL A 1 -8.01 1.77 20.53
N ILE A 2 -9.22 1.18 20.51
CA ILE A 2 -9.54 -0.07 19.76
C ILE A 2 -9.35 0.06 18.23
N ARG A 3 -9.84 1.13 17.59
CA ARG A 3 -9.65 1.37 16.13
C ARG A 3 -8.19 1.46 15.70
N LYS A 4 -7.34 2.11 16.52
CA LYS A 4 -5.91 2.26 16.25
C LYS A 4 -5.21 0.90 16.27
N ARG A 5 -5.62 0.03 17.21
CA ARG A 5 -5.11 -1.33 17.35
C ARG A 5 -5.55 -2.26 16.22
N SER A 6 -6.81 -2.21 15.76
CA SER A 6 -7.26 -3.03 14.62
C SER A 6 -6.56 -2.65 13.32
N LEU A 7 -6.38 -1.34 13.05
CA LEU A 7 -5.56 -0.87 11.93
C LEU A 7 -4.09 -1.26 12.15
N GLU A 8 -3.52 -1.07 13.33
CA GLU A 8 -2.16 -1.50 13.65
C GLU A 8 -1.97 -3.02 13.63
N GLU A 9 -3.00 -3.86 13.79
CA GLU A 9 -2.94 -5.31 13.64
C GLU A 9 -3.07 -5.74 12.18
N ILE A 10 -3.89 -5.04 11.38
CA ILE A 10 -3.97 -5.15 9.91
C ILE A 10 -2.61 -4.79 9.28
N PHE A 11 -2.08 -3.61 9.61
CA PHE A 11 -0.79 -3.10 9.11
C PHE A 11 0.42 -3.66 9.87
N GLY A 12 0.21 -4.19 11.08
CA GLY A 12 1.21 -4.89 11.89
C GLY A 12 1.43 -6.32 11.43
N LYS A 13 0.43 -6.99 10.84
CA LYS A 13 0.63 -8.30 10.19
C LYS A 13 1.20 -8.18 8.78
N LEU A 14 1.02 -7.04 8.11
CA LEU A 14 1.90 -6.62 7.01
C LEU A 14 3.38 -6.59 7.45
N LYS A 15 3.70 -6.38 8.75
CA LYS A 15 5.07 -6.53 9.29
C LYS A 15 5.60 -7.96 9.37
N LYS A 16 4.77 -9.00 9.25
CA LYS A 16 5.32 -10.38 9.15
C LYS A 16 5.90 -10.66 7.75
N SER A 17 5.74 -9.74 6.80
CA SER A 17 6.52 -9.61 5.55
C SER A 17 7.43 -8.40 5.71
N GLY A 18 8.51 -8.54 6.48
CA GLY A 18 9.52 -7.49 6.64
C GLY A 18 9.14 -6.43 7.68
N PRO A 19 10.08 -5.99 8.53
CA PRO A 19 9.81 -4.98 9.56
C PRO A 19 9.49 -3.62 8.92
N GLY A 20 8.32 -3.07 9.26
CA GLY A 20 7.93 -1.70 8.91
C GLY A 20 8.63 -0.66 9.80
N ASN A 21 9.86 -0.32 9.42
CA ASN A 21 10.37 1.03 9.15
C ASN A 21 11.31 0.79 7.96
N HIS A 22 10.67 0.41 6.84
CA HIS A 22 11.14 -0.50 5.79
C HIS A 22 12.55 -1.09 5.94
N LYS A 23 12.81 -1.94 6.94
CA LYS A 23 14.10 -2.65 6.99
C LYS A 23 14.11 -3.72 5.91
N THR A 24 14.96 -3.54 4.91
CA THR A 24 15.35 -4.67 4.06
C THR A 24 16.24 -5.61 4.85
N VAL A 25 16.11 -6.91 4.56
CA VAL A 25 17.01 -7.95 5.09
C VAL A 25 18.40 -7.84 4.45
N PHE A 26 18.52 -7.04 3.38
CA PHE A 26 19.78 -6.66 2.75
C PHE A 26 20.30 -5.37 3.40
N SER A 27 21.46 -5.44 4.05
CA SER A 27 22.38 -4.31 4.13
C SER A 27 22.89 -4.06 2.71
N GLY A 28 22.63 -2.88 2.18
CA GLY A 28 22.90 -2.54 0.78
C GLY A 28 23.09 -1.03 0.62
N GLU A 29 23.38 -0.58 -0.60
CA GLU A 29 23.65 0.83 -0.94
C GLU A 29 22.44 1.75 -0.68
N GLY A 30 22.17 2.06 0.58
CA GLY A 30 21.26 3.13 0.99
C GLY A 30 21.95 4.50 0.96
N GLU A 31 21.19 5.57 1.17
CA GLU A 31 21.71 6.94 1.24
C GLU A 31 21.96 7.43 2.69
N GLU A 32 21.36 6.81 3.71
CA GLU A 32 21.50 7.21 5.12
C GLU A 32 22.25 6.15 5.95
N PHE A 33 23.31 6.59 6.65
CA PHE A 33 24.03 5.78 7.64
C PHE A 33 23.20 5.57 8.91
N THR A 34 23.23 4.36 9.48
CA THR A 34 22.66 4.06 10.79
C THR A 34 23.67 4.36 11.91
N THR A 35 23.21 4.31 13.15
CA THR A 35 24.09 4.31 14.33
C THR A 35 24.73 2.94 14.56
N ASP A 36 24.26 1.90 13.88
CA ASP A 36 24.77 0.54 14.04
C ASP A 36 26.10 0.42 13.27
N SER A 37 27.12 -0.12 13.93
CA SER A 37 28.39 -0.46 13.30
C SER A 37 28.73 -1.93 13.54
N ARG A 38 29.57 -2.47 12.67
CA ARG A 38 30.14 -3.81 12.82
C ARG A 38 31.61 -3.81 12.40
N PRO A 39 32.40 -4.82 12.80
CA PRO A 39 33.75 -4.99 12.28
C PRO A 39 33.77 -5.13 10.76
N PHE A 40 34.82 -4.58 10.15
CA PHE A 40 35.12 -4.74 8.73
C PHE A 40 35.35 -6.22 8.38
N VAL A 41 34.90 -6.62 7.20
CA VAL A 41 35.18 -7.92 6.60
C VAL A 41 35.67 -7.71 5.18
N PHE A 42 36.64 -8.54 4.75
CA PHE A 42 37.19 -8.47 3.40
C PHE A 42 36.08 -8.49 2.32
N GLY A 43 36.09 -7.48 1.45
CA GLY A 43 35.07 -7.24 0.44
C GLY A 43 34.08 -6.12 0.77
N ASP A 44 34.10 -5.59 2.00
CA ASP A 44 33.34 -4.40 2.34
C ASP A 44 33.85 -3.15 1.61
N SER A 45 32.92 -2.28 1.23
CA SER A 45 33.26 -1.06 0.50
C SER A 45 33.81 0.02 1.43
N VAL A 46 34.89 0.66 0.99
CA VAL A 46 35.64 1.67 1.75
C VAL A 46 34.78 2.92 2.06
N ASP A 47 33.80 3.23 1.22
CA ASP A 47 32.87 4.36 1.43
C ASP A 47 31.95 4.19 2.66
N ARG A 48 31.97 3.02 3.30
CA ARG A 48 31.16 2.69 4.48
C ARG A 48 31.96 2.65 5.78
N ILE A 49 33.25 2.92 5.74
CA ILE A 49 34.10 2.91 6.94
C ILE A 49 33.72 4.06 7.87
N ASN A 50 33.40 3.74 9.12
CA ASN A 50 33.27 4.71 10.20
C ASN A 50 34.67 5.13 10.66
N VAL A 51 35.21 6.19 10.06
CA VAL A 51 36.56 6.68 10.37
C VAL A 51 36.71 7.03 11.84
N THR A 52 35.68 7.59 12.47
CA THR A 52 35.74 8.01 13.89
C THR A 52 35.84 6.81 14.83
N SER A 53 34.98 5.80 14.67
CA SER A 53 35.08 4.57 15.46
C SER A 53 36.37 3.82 15.18
N SER A 54 36.80 3.77 13.92
CA SER A 54 38.01 3.05 13.53
C SER A 54 39.28 3.67 14.14
N ILE A 55 39.39 5.01 14.13
CA ILE A 55 40.49 5.72 14.80
C ILE A 55 40.43 5.49 16.32
N ARG A 56 39.23 5.51 16.90
CA ARG A 56 39.07 5.24 18.34
C ARG A 56 39.54 3.83 18.70
N ASN A 57 39.20 2.83 17.89
CA ASN A 57 39.63 1.44 18.10
C ASN A 57 41.15 1.30 17.94
N ALA A 58 41.73 1.92 16.92
CA ALA A 58 43.18 1.97 16.71
C ALA A 58 43.93 2.55 17.91
N GLN A 59 43.44 3.66 18.48
CA GLN A 59 44.05 4.26 19.66
C GLN A 59 43.93 3.38 20.91
N ILE A 60 42.83 2.62 21.04
CA ILE A 60 42.64 1.66 22.13
C ILE A 60 43.59 0.47 22.00
N ASN A 61 43.78 -0.04 20.78
CA ASN A 61 44.55 -1.25 20.51
C ASN A 61 46.07 -1.01 20.39
N HIS A 62 46.47 0.16 19.88
CA HIS A 62 47.86 0.46 19.54
C HIS A 62 48.45 1.64 20.34
N GLY A 63 47.65 2.34 21.14
CA GLY A 63 48.09 3.48 21.93
C GLY A 63 48.02 4.81 21.19
N VAL A 64 48.38 5.89 21.87
CA VAL A 64 48.20 7.28 21.38
C VAL A 64 49.48 7.90 20.82
N ASP A 65 50.64 7.32 21.12
CA ASP A 65 51.95 7.89 20.82
C ASP A 65 52.41 7.62 19.38
N ASP A 66 52.01 6.49 18.80
CA ASP A 66 52.29 6.12 17.40
C ASP A 66 51.01 5.63 16.73
N PHE A 67 50.57 6.31 15.66
CA PHE A 67 49.31 5.98 14.99
C PHE A 67 49.50 4.77 14.08
N ASN A 68 49.02 3.61 14.54
CA ASN A 68 48.93 2.40 13.74
C ASN A 68 47.45 2.02 13.56
N LEU A 69 47.02 1.80 12.32
CA LEU A 69 45.65 1.41 11.98
C LEU A 69 45.70 0.10 11.19
N THR A 70 45.05 -0.93 11.71
CA THR A 70 44.98 -2.26 11.11
C THR A 70 43.56 -2.59 10.64
N GLU A 71 43.39 -3.65 9.86
CA GLU A 71 42.05 -4.09 9.41
C GLU A 71 41.13 -4.44 10.59
N ASP A 72 41.69 -4.93 11.70
CA ASP A 72 40.94 -5.29 12.92
C ASP A 72 40.37 -4.08 13.66
N ASP A 73 40.90 -2.88 13.39
CA ASP A 73 40.40 -1.63 13.97
C ASP A 73 39.23 -1.04 13.16
N LEU A 74 39.07 -1.46 11.91
CA LEU A 74 38.10 -0.88 10.99
C LEU A 74 36.67 -1.29 11.38
N GLU A 75 35.81 -0.29 11.52
CA GLU A 75 34.36 -0.46 11.65
C GLU A 75 33.64 0.01 10.40
N ILE A 76 32.66 -0.77 9.98
CA ILE A 76 31.70 -0.42 8.94
C ILE A 76 30.45 0.15 9.60
N GLN A 77 30.05 1.34 9.16
CA GLN A 77 28.75 1.90 9.50
C GLN A 77 27.69 1.31 8.57
N GLU A 78 26.67 0.68 9.15
CA GLU A 78 25.58 0.12 8.36
C GLU A 78 24.73 1.25 7.75
N ARG A 79 24.03 0.96 6.65
CA ARG A 79 23.08 1.89 6.03
C ARG A 79 21.69 1.31 6.12
N GLU A 80 20.72 2.12 6.55
CA GLU A 80 19.32 1.71 6.58
C GLU A 80 18.71 2.03 5.22
N LEU A 81 18.22 1.02 4.51
CA LEU A 81 17.40 1.24 3.33
C LEU A 81 16.02 1.74 3.78
N LYS A 82 15.86 3.04 4.03
CA LYS A 82 14.51 3.60 4.18
C LYS A 82 13.83 3.64 2.83
N THR A 83 13.01 2.64 2.54
CA THR A 83 12.25 2.64 1.31
C THR A 83 11.06 3.60 1.43
N HIS A 84 11.00 4.61 0.55
CA HIS A 84 9.82 5.47 0.43
C HIS A 84 8.73 4.72 -0.32
N THR A 85 7.49 4.83 0.13
CA THR A 85 6.33 4.25 -0.56
C THR A 85 5.44 5.34 -1.17
N SER A 86 4.97 5.11 -2.39
CA SER A 86 3.93 5.91 -3.02
C SER A 86 2.61 5.16 -3.02
N THR A 87 1.61 5.72 -2.36
CA THR A 87 0.30 5.10 -2.17
C THR A 87 -0.77 5.88 -2.91
N ILE A 88 -1.60 5.19 -3.69
CA ILE A 88 -2.88 5.72 -4.15
C ILE A 88 -3.99 5.16 -3.26
N LEU A 89 -4.82 6.05 -2.70
CA LEU A 89 -6.07 5.66 -2.06
C LEU A 89 -7.23 5.92 -3.03
N MET A 90 -7.84 4.84 -3.52
CA MET A 90 -8.97 4.87 -4.45
C MET A 90 -10.27 4.61 -3.70
N ILE A 91 -11.27 5.47 -3.90
CA ILE A 91 -12.56 5.38 -3.21
C ILE A 91 -13.70 5.35 -4.22
N ASP A 92 -14.52 4.32 -4.12
CA ASP A 92 -15.74 4.16 -4.90
C ASP A 92 -16.82 5.15 -4.43
N ILE A 93 -17.36 5.94 -5.35
CA ILE A 93 -18.47 6.88 -5.13
C ILE A 93 -19.68 6.57 -6.02
N SER A 94 -19.74 5.36 -6.55
CA SER A 94 -20.84 4.88 -7.37
C SER A 94 -22.13 4.73 -6.55
N HIS A 95 -23.26 4.69 -7.25
CA HIS A 95 -24.56 4.59 -6.62
C HIS A 95 -24.72 3.30 -5.79
N SER A 96 -23.99 2.23 -6.14
CA SER A 96 -24.05 0.95 -5.40
C SER A 96 -23.54 1.04 -3.96
N MET A 97 -22.79 2.08 -3.63
CA MET A 97 -22.35 2.38 -2.26
C MET A 97 -23.48 2.84 -1.32
N ILE A 98 -24.69 3.09 -1.83
CA ILE A 98 -25.90 3.40 -1.03
C ILE A 98 -27.12 2.56 -1.44
N LEU A 99 -26.95 1.56 -2.31
CA LEU A 99 -28.06 0.73 -2.77
C LEU A 99 -28.56 -0.20 -1.66
N TYR A 100 -29.81 -0.65 -1.81
CA TYR A 100 -30.45 -1.63 -0.92
C TYR A 100 -30.59 -1.19 0.55
N GLY A 101 -30.55 0.12 0.83
CA GLY A 101 -30.69 0.65 2.18
C GLY A 101 -29.44 0.54 3.04
N GLU A 102 -28.30 0.13 2.45
CA GLU A 102 -27.02 0.03 3.14
C GLU A 102 -26.15 1.25 2.84
N ASP A 103 -25.79 2.03 3.87
CA ASP A 103 -24.82 3.10 3.75
C ASP A 103 -23.39 2.54 3.84
N ARG A 104 -22.78 2.27 2.68
CA ARG A 104 -21.39 1.78 2.58
C ARG A 104 -20.38 2.92 2.44
N ILE A 105 -20.82 4.11 2.01
CA ILE A 105 -19.95 5.27 1.81
C ILE A 105 -19.48 5.85 3.16
N THR A 106 -20.34 5.94 4.16
CA THR A 106 -19.96 6.43 5.49
C THR A 106 -18.86 5.58 6.13
N PRO A 107 -18.96 4.23 6.16
CA PRO A 107 -17.84 3.41 6.61
C PRO A 107 -16.60 3.54 5.72
N ALA A 108 -16.75 3.66 4.40
CA ALA A 108 -15.64 3.86 3.47
C ALA A 108 -14.83 5.12 3.82
N LYS A 109 -15.51 6.25 4.08
CA LYS A 109 -14.86 7.50 4.52
C LYS A 109 -14.08 7.31 5.81
N LYS A 110 -14.63 6.60 6.79
CA LYS A 110 -13.94 6.34 8.07
C LYS A 110 -12.64 5.55 7.86
N VAL A 111 -12.67 4.53 6.99
CA VAL A 111 -11.46 3.77 6.63
C VAL A 111 -10.46 4.64 5.88
N ALA A 112 -10.93 5.39 4.88
CA ALA A 112 -10.10 6.30 4.09
C ALA A 112 -9.38 7.34 4.94
N MET A 113 -10.10 8.00 5.86
CA MET A 113 -9.53 8.98 6.77
C MET A 113 -8.52 8.35 7.73
N ALA A 114 -8.81 7.16 8.26
CA ALA A 114 -7.89 6.48 9.15
C ALA A 114 -6.61 5.99 8.45
N LEU A 115 -6.74 5.56 7.19
CA LEU A 115 -5.60 5.23 6.31
C LEU A 115 -4.76 6.46 6.01
N ALA A 116 -5.41 7.56 5.62
CA ALA A 116 -4.73 8.82 5.32
C ALA A 116 -3.94 9.31 6.53
N GLU A 117 -4.58 9.39 7.70
CA GLU A 117 -3.95 9.77 8.96
C GLU A 117 -2.78 8.86 9.33
N LEU A 118 -2.95 7.54 9.20
CA LEU A 118 -1.88 6.59 9.50
C LEU A 118 -0.65 6.80 8.60
N ILE A 119 -0.86 6.99 7.29
CA ILE A 119 0.23 7.18 6.33
C ILE A 119 0.94 8.49 6.59
N THR A 120 0.20 9.59 6.70
CA THR A 120 0.80 10.93 6.86
C THR A 120 1.49 11.11 8.21
N THR A 121 0.99 10.51 9.28
CA THR A 121 1.59 10.65 10.62
C THR A 121 2.75 9.69 10.87
N LYS A 122 2.62 8.42 10.44
CA LYS A 122 3.61 7.38 10.76
C LYS A 122 4.72 7.30 9.71
N PHE A 123 4.44 7.67 8.47
CA PHE A 123 5.37 7.56 7.35
C PHE A 123 5.50 8.92 6.65
N PRO A 124 6.09 9.93 7.30
CA PRO A 124 6.12 11.30 6.79
C PRO A 124 6.93 11.48 5.49
N LYS A 125 7.79 10.52 5.14
CA LYS A 125 8.53 10.51 3.87
C LYS A 125 7.77 9.79 2.73
N ASP A 126 6.63 9.17 3.01
CA ASP A 126 5.79 8.52 2.00
C ASP A 126 4.89 9.55 1.30
N THR A 127 4.40 9.18 0.11
CA THR A 127 3.42 10.00 -0.61
C THR A 127 2.06 9.31 -0.65
N LEU A 128 1.02 10.12 -0.52
CA LEU A 128 -0.38 9.70 -0.61
C LEU A 128 -1.09 10.60 -1.62
N ASP A 129 -1.62 10.02 -2.68
CA ASP A 129 -2.58 10.68 -3.57
C ASP A 129 -3.94 9.99 -3.41
N ILE A 130 -5.01 10.77 -3.30
CA ILE A 130 -6.37 10.25 -3.15
C ILE A 130 -7.11 10.47 -4.46
N ILE A 131 -7.79 9.43 -4.94
CA ILE A 131 -8.68 9.50 -6.08
C ILE A 131 -10.05 8.91 -5.74
N VAL A 132 -11.07 9.43 -6.37
CA VAL A 132 -12.41 8.85 -6.37
C VAL A 132 -12.75 8.32 -7.75
N PHE A 133 -13.60 7.31 -7.82
CA PHE A 133 -14.07 6.77 -9.10
C PHE A 133 -15.57 6.44 -9.07
N GLY A 134 -16.23 6.80 -10.17
CA GLY A 134 -17.61 6.50 -10.52
C GLY A 134 -17.67 6.13 -12.00
N ASP A 135 -18.35 6.92 -12.84
CA ASP A 135 -18.29 6.77 -14.31
C ASP A 135 -16.89 7.11 -14.85
N ASP A 136 -16.24 8.11 -14.25
CA ASP A 136 -14.85 8.53 -14.46
C ASP A 136 -14.09 8.56 -13.12
N ALA A 137 -12.80 8.90 -13.14
CA ALA A 137 -11.97 9.03 -11.94
C ALA A 137 -11.24 10.38 -11.90
N TRP A 138 -11.09 10.95 -10.70
CA TRP A 138 -10.38 12.22 -10.49
C TRP A 138 -9.74 12.28 -9.10
N LYS A 139 -8.77 13.20 -8.93
CA LYS A 139 -8.09 13.44 -7.66
C LYS A 139 -8.96 14.25 -6.69
N VAL A 140 -8.82 13.97 -5.41
CA VAL A 140 -9.40 14.77 -4.32
C VAL A 140 -8.35 15.01 -3.23
N GLU A 141 -8.57 16.02 -2.39
CA GLU A 141 -7.70 16.32 -1.27
C GLU A 141 -8.15 15.57 0.00
N ILE A 142 -7.23 15.37 0.95
CA ILE A 142 -7.53 14.71 2.24
C ILE A 142 -8.68 15.42 2.96
N ARG A 143 -8.74 16.76 2.90
CA ARG A 143 -9.79 17.57 3.51
C ARG A 143 -11.18 17.33 2.93
N ASP A 144 -11.27 16.78 1.71
CA ASP A 144 -12.54 16.54 1.02
C ASP A 144 -13.14 15.19 1.42
N LEU A 145 -12.35 14.27 2.02
CA LEU A 145 -12.79 12.92 2.41
C LEU A 145 -14.11 12.90 3.22
N PRO A 146 -14.32 13.75 4.25
CA PRO A 146 -15.57 13.74 5.02
C PRO A 146 -16.79 14.12 4.17
N TYR A 147 -16.57 14.96 3.16
CA TYR A 147 -17.60 15.57 2.32
C TYR A 147 -17.90 14.79 1.05
N LEU A 148 -17.18 13.69 0.77
CA LEU A 148 -17.46 12.86 -0.41
C LEU A 148 -18.92 12.44 -0.45
N GLN A 149 -19.55 12.53 -1.62
CA GLN A 149 -20.92 12.09 -1.82
C GLN A 149 -20.95 11.04 -2.92
N VAL A 150 -21.87 10.10 -2.76
CA VAL A 150 -22.20 9.18 -3.85
C VAL A 150 -22.99 9.93 -4.91
N GLY A 151 -22.67 9.67 -6.17
CA GLY A 151 -23.41 10.21 -7.30
C GLY A 151 -24.27 9.16 -8.00
N PRO A 152 -25.07 9.55 -9.01
CA PRO A 152 -25.78 8.62 -9.90
C PRO A 152 -24.80 7.96 -10.90
N TYR A 153 -23.66 7.51 -10.38
CA TYR A 153 -22.57 6.94 -11.16
C TYR A 153 -22.61 5.41 -11.10
N HIS A 154 -22.03 4.81 -12.13
CA HIS A 154 -21.69 3.40 -12.17
C HIS A 154 -20.27 3.21 -11.61
N THR A 155 -19.79 1.98 -11.63
CA THR A 155 -18.52 1.60 -11.03
C THR A 155 -17.51 1.31 -12.13
N ASN A 156 -16.75 2.33 -12.56
CA ASN A 156 -15.69 2.22 -13.55
C ASN A 156 -14.33 2.03 -12.88
N THR A 157 -14.11 0.84 -12.32
CA THR A 157 -12.83 0.47 -11.68
C THR A 157 -11.65 0.61 -12.63
N CYS A 158 -11.85 0.39 -13.94
CA CYS A 158 -10.80 0.58 -14.95
C CYS A 158 -10.30 2.03 -15.00
N ALA A 159 -11.20 3.01 -15.02
CA ALA A 159 -10.82 4.43 -15.02
C ALA A 159 -10.03 4.81 -13.77
N GLY A 160 -10.45 4.31 -12.60
CA GLY A 160 -9.72 4.50 -11.35
C GLY A 160 -8.31 3.92 -11.40
N LEU A 161 -8.16 2.67 -11.87
CA LEU A 161 -6.85 2.01 -11.98
C LEU A 161 -5.94 2.70 -13.00
N ASP A 162 -6.49 3.19 -14.10
CA ASP A 162 -5.74 3.94 -15.11
C ASP A 162 -5.18 5.25 -14.55
N LEU A 163 -6.00 6.03 -13.85
CA LEU A 163 -5.54 7.24 -13.17
C LEU A 163 -4.50 6.92 -12.08
N ALA A 164 -4.73 5.86 -11.29
CA ALA A 164 -3.80 5.44 -10.26
C ALA A 164 -2.42 5.07 -10.85
N MET A 165 -2.40 4.27 -11.92
CA MET A 165 -1.16 3.90 -12.62
C MET A 165 -0.46 5.12 -13.24
N GLU A 166 -1.21 6.07 -13.80
CA GLU A 166 -0.65 7.32 -14.34
C GLU A 166 0.05 8.14 -13.24
N LEU A 167 -0.61 8.34 -12.11
CA LEU A 167 -0.05 9.08 -10.97
C LEU A 167 1.18 8.38 -10.39
N LEU A 168 1.11 7.06 -10.21
CA LEU A 168 2.20 6.24 -9.71
C LEU A 168 3.39 6.20 -10.67
N ARG A 169 3.17 6.26 -11.98
CA ARG A 169 4.26 6.29 -12.99
C ARG A 169 5.13 7.54 -12.85
N ARG A 170 4.57 8.67 -12.39
CA ARG A 170 5.31 9.92 -12.17
C ARG A 170 6.15 9.92 -10.89
N LYS A 171 5.97 8.95 -9.99
CA LYS A 171 6.71 8.83 -8.73
C LYS A 171 8.05 8.14 -8.96
N LYS A 172 9.12 8.71 -8.38
CA LYS A 172 10.51 8.20 -8.49
C LYS A 172 10.74 6.89 -7.73
N THR A 173 10.05 6.67 -6.63
CA THR A 173 10.22 5.43 -5.84
C THR A 173 9.70 4.21 -6.59
N ASN A 174 10.37 3.07 -6.42
CA ASN A 174 9.93 1.78 -6.94
C ASN A 174 8.84 1.14 -6.08
N ASN A 175 8.68 1.53 -4.81
CA ASN A 175 7.66 0.97 -3.92
C ASN A 175 6.35 1.73 -4.15
N LYS A 176 5.43 1.09 -4.84
CA LYS A 176 4.15 1.66 -5.28
C LYS A 176 3.04 0.74 -4.82
N GLN A 177 1.94 1.27 -4.32
CA GLN A 177 0.79 0.46 -3.91
C GLN A 177 -0.52 1.20 -4.12
N ILE A 178 -1.60 0.43 -4.21
CA ILE A 178 -2.96 0.95 -4.33
C ILE A 178 -3.79 0.37 -3.18
N PHE A 179 -4.46 1.24 -2.44
CA PHE A 179 -5.55 0.87 -1.54
C PHE A 179 -6.87 1.23 -2.21
N MET A 180 -7.75 0.25 -2.38
CA MET A 180 -9.04 0.43 -3.06
C MET A 180 -10.18 0.13 -2.09
N ILE A 181 -11.09 1.08 -1.90
CA ILE A 181 -12.31 0.90 -1.09
C ILE A 181 -13.50 0.87 -2.03
N THR A 182 -14.27 -0.23 -2.02
CA THR A 182 -15.39 -0.47 -2.95
C THR A 182 -16.34 -1.52 -2.38
N ASP A 183 -17.53 -1.66 -2.94
CA ASP A 183 -18.42 -2.80 -2.71
C ASP A 183 -18.16 -3.97 -3.68
N GLY A 184 -17.26 -3.79 -4.66
CA GLY A 184 -16.72 -4.85 -5.51
C GLY A 184 -17.46 -5.11 -6.81
N LYS A 185 -18.39 -4.25 -7.25
CA LYS A 185 -19.18 -4.49 -8.47
C LYS A 185 -18.76 -3.60 -9.65
N PRO A 186 -17.79 -3.98 -10.50
CA PRO A 186 -17.52 -3.19 -11.69
C PRO A 186 -18.73 -3.26 -12.64
N SER A 187 -19.24 -2.09 -13.04
CA SER A 187 -20.50 -1.96 -13.80
C SER A 187 -20.41 -0.99 -14.97
N CYS A 188 -19.24 -0.37 -15.19
CA CYS A 188 -19.01 0.56 -16.29
C CYS A 188 -17.61 0.45 -16.89
N LEU A 189 -17.53 0.71 -18.20
CA LEU A 189 -16.31 0.96 -18.96
C LEU A 189 -16.49 2.21 -19.83
N LYS A 190 -15.39 2.89 -20.12
CA LYS A 190 -15.35 3.95 -21.14
C LYS A 190 -14.55 3.45 -22.34
N GLU A 191 -15.19 3.38 -23.51
CA GLU A 191 -14.58 2.94 -24.76
C GLU A 191 -14.94 3.91 -25.88
N ASN A 192 -13.94 4.40 -26.60
CA ASN A 192 -14.13 5.31 -27.75
C ASN A 192 -15.02 6.52 -27.41
N GLY A 193 -14.85 7.08 -26.20
CA GLY A 193 -15.63 8.22 -25.71
C GLY A 193 -17.05 7.91 -25.25
N LYS A 194 -17.51 6.64 -25.35
CA LYS A 194 -18.84 6.22 -24.91
C LYS A 194 -18.75 5.32 -23.67
N TYR A 195 -19.77 5.41 -22.81
CA TYR A 195 -19.87 4.54 -21.65
C TYR A 195 -20.63 3.25 -22.01
N TYR A 196 -20.00 2.11 -21.73
CA TYR A 196 -20.63 0.80 -21.73
C TYR A 196 -20.98 0.45 -20.29
N LYS A 197 -22.27 0.28 -19.98
CA LYS A 197 -22.80 0.17 -18.62
C LYS A 197 -23.69 -1.05 -18.50
N ASN A 198 -23.52 -1.82 -17.42
CA ASN A 198 -24.41 -2.90 -17.05
C ASN A 198 -24.50 -3.01 -15.52
N SER A 199 -25.58 -2.46 -14.96
CA SER A 199 -25.80 -2.40 -13.51
C SER A 199 -26.44 -3.67 -12.94
N PHE A 200 -26.91 -4.59 -13.78
CA PHE A 200 -27.68 -5.75 -13.33
C PHE A 200 -26.81 -6.95 -12.93
N GLY A 201 -25.51 -6.96 -13.28
CA GLY A 201 -24.61 -8.05 -12.88
C GLY A 201 -23.17 -7.88 -13.34
N LEU A 202 -22.38 -8.92 -13.11
CA LEU A 202 -20.99 -9.05 -13.56
C LEU A 202 -20.94 -9.30 -15.07
N ASP A 203 -21.10 -8.23 -15.84
CA ASP A 203 -20.94 -8.27 -17.30
C ASP A 203 -19.53 -8.75 -17.65
N ARG A 204 -19.44 -9.84 -18.42
CA ARG A 204 -18.16 -10.49 -18.76
C ARG A 204 -17.17 -9.53 -19.40
N LYS A 205 -17.63 -8.57 -20.22
CA LYS A 205 -16.76 -7.60 -20.86
C LYS A 205 -16.14 -6.66 -19.83
N ILE A 206 -16.97 -6.14 -18.91
CA ILE A 206 -16.55 -5.23 -17.84
C ILE A 206 -15.59 -5.93 -16.87
N VAL A 207 -15.95 -7.14 -16.45
CA VAL A 207 -15.15 -7.97 -15.56
C VAL A 207 -13.79 -8.28 -16.19
N ASN A 208 -13.76 -8.83 -17.41
CA ASN A 208 -12.50 -9.20 -18.06
C ASN A 208 -11.57 -8.00 -18.25
N LYS A 209 -12.11 -6.82 -18.62
CA LYS A 209 -11.30 -5.60 -18.70
C LYS A 209 -10.73 -5.20 -17.34
N THR A 210 -11.53 -5.29 -16.29
CA THR A 210 -11.10 -4.94 -14.93
C THR A 210 -10.02 -5.90 -14.42
N LEU A 211 -10.16 -7.21 -14.66
CA LEU A 211 -9.14 -8.21 -14.34
C LEU A 211 -7.85 -7.99 -15.15
N ASN A 212 -7.95 -7.61 -16.43
CA ASN A 212 -6.79 -7.27 -17.24
C ASN A 212 -6.02 -6.07 -16.67
N LYS A 213 -6.71 -5.06 -16.12
CA LYS A 213 -6.07 -3.94 -15.41
C LYS A 213 -5.41 -4.39 -14.11
N ALA A 214 -6.05 -5.29 -13.34
CA ALA A 214 -5.44 -5.89 -12.16
C ALA A 214 -4.12 -6.62 -12.48
N ALA A 215 -4.11 -7.40 -13.57
CA ALA A 215 -2.93 -8.10 -14.08
C ALA A 215 -1.85 -7.13 -14.61
N GLN A 216 -2.26 -5.99 -15.17
CA GLN A 216 -1.34 -4.92 -15.57
C GLN A 216 -0.64 -4.31 -14.33
N CYS A 217 -1.39 -3.98 -13.28
CA CYS A 217 -0.82 -3.49 -12.02
C CYS A 217 0.18 -4.51 -11.44
N LYS A 218 -0.14 -5.81 -11.48
CA LYS A 218 0.78 -6.88 -11.05
C LYS A 218 2.10 -6.86 -11.82
N ARG A 219 2.05 -6.80 -13.16
CA ARG A 219 3.25 -6.73 -14.01
C ARG A 219 4.10 -5.48 -13.73
N MET A 220 3.48 -4.42 -13.24
CA MET A 220 4.16 -3.19 -12.82
C MET A 220 4.64 -3.21 -11.36
N ASN A 221 4.53 -4.35 -10.66
CA ASN A 221 4.81 -4.49 -9.22
C ASN A 221 4.02 -3.51 -8.34
N ILE A 222 2.76 -3.24 -8.72
CA ILE A 222 1.83 -2.41 -7.94
C ILE A 222 0.81 -3.34 -7.26
N PRO A 223 1.05 -3.78 -6.02
CA PRO A 223 0.06 -4.50 -5.24
C PRO A 223 -1.17 -3.64 -4.96
N ILE A 224 -2.34 -4.27 -5.04
CA ILE A 224 -3.64 -3.70 -4.72
C ILE A 224 -4.15 -4.37 -3.44
N THR A 225 -4.46 -3.55 -2.44
CA THR A 225 -5.20 -3.98 -1.25
C THR A 225 -6.63 -3.47 -1.36
N THR A 226 -7.58 -4.39 -1.46
CA THR A 226 -9.00 -4.09 -1.58
C THR A 226 -9.68 -4.16 -0.22
N PHE A 227 -10.33 -3.08 0.19
CA PHE A 227 -11.23 -3.01 1.33
C PHE A 227 -12.66 -3.07 0.80
N MET A 228 -13.22 -4.28 0.82
CA MET A 228 -14.59 -4.55 0.40
C MET A 228 -15.54 -4.29 1.58
N ILE A 229 -16.53 -3.42 1.38
CA ILE A 229 -17.55 -3.08 2.38
C ILE A 229 -18.90 -3.62 1.92
N ALA A 230 -19.03 -4.94 1.90
CA ALA A 230 -20.26 -5.65 1.53
C ALA A 230 -20.18 -7.12 1.96
N GLU A 231 -21.35 -7.71 2.22
CA GLU A 231 -21.47 -9.13 2.60
C GLU A 231 -21.88 -10.04 1.45
N ASP A 232 -22.18 -9.48 0.28
CA ASP A 232 -22.68 -10.22 -0.88
C ASP A 232 -21.66 -11.28 -1.38
N PRO A 233 -22.01 -12.59 -1.37
CA PRO A 233 -21.08 -13.66 -1.76
C PRO A 233 -20.61 -13.60 -3.21
N TYR A 234 -21.44 -13.10 -4.14
CA TYR A 234 -21.09 -12.97 -5.55
C TYR A 234 -20.08 -11.84 -5.76
N LEU A 235 -20.28 -10.69 -5.10
CA LEU A 235 -19.32 -9.59 -5.14
C LEU A 235 -17.99 -9.99 -4.49
N GLN A 236 -18.04 -10.75 -3.41
CA GLN A 236 -16.83 -11.29 -2.79
C GLN A 236 -16.09 -12.23 -3.74
N GLN A 237 -16.80 -13.02 -4.56
CA GLN A 237 -16.17 -13.90 -5.54
C GLN A 237 -15.38 -13.12 -6.58
N PHE A 238 -15.95 -12.03 -7.09
CA PHE A 238 -15.24 -11.13 -7.99
C PHE A 238 -14.01 -10.51 -7.31
N VAL A 239 -14.16 -9.98 -6.08
CA VAL A 239 -13.04 -9.36 -5.35
C VAL A 239 -11.93 -10.39 -5.09
N ARG A 240 -12.26 -11.65 -4.79
CA ARG A 240 -11.29 -12.74 -4.68
C ARG A 240 -10.53 -12.95 -5.98
N GLU A 241 -11.23 -13.09 -7.10
CA GLU A 241 -10.60 -13.28 -8.42
C GLU A 241 -9.71 -12.09 -8.81
N PHE A 242 -10.20 -10.87 -8.58
CA PHE A 242 -9.44 -9.64 -8.81
C PHE A 242 -8.17 -9.59 -7.96
N THR A 243 -8.29 -9.91 -6.68
CA THR A 243 -7.18 -9.91 -5.72
C THR A 243 -6.15 -10.98 -6.07
N GLN A 244 -6.60 -12.17 -6.46
CA GLN A 244 -5.74 -13.26 -6.92
C GLN A 244 -4.99 -12.88 -8.21
N THR A 245 -5.70 -12.27 -9.16
CA THR A 245 -5.12 -11.80 -10.44
C THR A 245 -4.01 -10.77 -10.21
N ASN A 246 -4.23 -9.82 -9.31
CA ASN A 246 -3.20 -8.85 -8.92
C ASN A 246 -2.11 -9.47 -8.03
N SER A 247 -2.40 -10.59 -7.36
CA SER A 247 -1.60 -11.11 -6.23
C SER A 247 -1.51 -10.09 -5.09
N GLY A 248 -2.65 -9.50 -4.77
CA GLY A 248 -2.83 -8.49 -3.74
C GLY A 248 -3.44 -9.05 -2.45
N LYS A 249 -4.13 -8.18 -1.73
CA LYS A 249 -4.80 -8.50 -0.45
C LYS A 249 -6.25 -8.02 -0.46
N ALA A 250 -7.12 -8.71 0.27
CA ALA A 250 -8.51 -8.31 0.45
C ALA A 250 -8.89 -8.29 1.93
N PHE A 251 -9.60 -7.24 2.32
CA PHE A 251 -10.25 -7.08 3.60
C PHE A 251 -11.75 -6.97 3.37
N TYR A 252 -12.53 -7.84 3.99
CA TYR A 252 -13.98 -7.81 3.90
C TYR A 252 -14.54 -7.32 5.24
N ALA A 253 -15.38 -6.29 5.20
CA ALA A 253 -16.11 -5.80 6.35
C ALA A 253 -17.60 -5.70 6.03
N SER A 254 -18.40 -5.96 7.06
CA SER A 254 -19.81 -5.63 7.09
C SER A 254 -19.99 -4.11 7.19
N PRO A 255 -20.99 -3.51 6.53
CA PRO A 255 -21.26 -2.07 6.64
C PRO A 255 -21.41 -1.59 8.09
N ASP A 256 -22.03 -2.41 8.95
CA ASP A 256 -22.29 -2.10 10.37
C ASP A 256 -21.06 -2.28 11.27
N ASN A 257 -20.06 -3.06 10.84
CA ASN A 257 -18.90 -3.38 11.66
C ASN A 257 -17.57 -3.32 10.88
N VAL A 258 -17.19 -2.10 10.55
CA VAL A 258 -15.89 -1.79 9.92
C VAL A 258 -14.72 -1.82 10.93
N GLY A 259 -14.99 -2.22 12.17
CA GLY A 259 -13.95 -2.51 13.16
C GLY A 259 -13.33 -3.90 13.02
N THR A 260 -14.07 -4.86 12.43
CA THR A 260 -13.65 -6.25 12.27
C THR A 260 -13.56 -6.58 10.79
N PHE A 261 -12.40 -7.03 10.33
CA PHE A 261 -12.19 -7.39 8.93
C PHE A 261 -11.86 -8.88 8.81
N LEU A 262 -12.53 -9.57 7.88
CA LEU A 262 -12.02 -10.83 7.38
C LEU A 262 -10.85 -10.52 6.43
N PHE A 263 -9.69 -11.12 6.68
CA PHE A 263 -8.49 -10.89 5.89
C PHE A 263 -8.13 -12.09 5.02
N GLU A 264 -7.96 -11.83 3.73
CA GLU A 264 -7.45 -12.79 2.74
C GLU A 264 -6.16 -12.24 2.11
N ASP A 265 -5.06 -12.97 2.28
CA ASP A 265 -3.75 -12.65 1.69
C ASP A 265 -3.38 -13.71 0.66
N PHE A 266 -3.49 -13.35 -0.62
CA PHE A 266 -3.17 -14.24 -1.73
C PHE A 266 -1.66 -14.22 -2.09
N VAL A 267 -0.87 -13.29 -1.53
CA VAL A 267 0.61 -13.30 -1.64
C VAL A 267 1.18 -14.48 -0.84
N ARG A 268 0.54 -14.80 0.30
CA ARG A 268 1.01 -15.83 1.25
C ARG A 268 0.10 -17.04 1.33
N ASN A 269 -0.98 -17.06 0.55
CA ASN A 269 -2.03 -18.07 0.58
C ASN A 269 -2.55 -18.32 2.01
N ARG A 270 -2.88 -17.24 2.74
CA ARG A 270 -3.38 -17.29 4.13
C ARG A 270 -4.73 -16.58 4.26
N ARG A 271 -5.66 -17.24 4.96
CA ARG A 271 -6.96 -16.71 5.37
C ARG A 271 -7.03 -16.62 6.89
N MET A 272 -7.28 -15.43 7.44
CA MET A 272 -7.41 -15.24 8.89
C MET A 272 -8.49 -14.21 9.23
N HIS A 273 -9.17 -14.42 10.37
CA HIS A 273 -10.05 -13.40 10.94
C HIS A 273 -9.20 -12.36 11.69
N VAL A 274 -9.41 -11.07 11.42
CA VAL A 274 -8.76 -9.97 12.15
C VAL A 274 -9.83 -9.26 12.96
N ARG A 275 -9.71 -9.34 14.30
CA ARG A 275 -10.58 -8.66 15.26
C ARG A 275 -9.92 -7.35 15.71
#